data_AF-A0A8T7AV25-F1
#
_entry.id   AF-A0A8T7AV25-F1
#
_cell.length_a   1.000
_cell.length_b   1.000
_cell.length_c   1.000
_cell.angle_alpha   90.00
_cell.angle_beta   90.00
_cell.angle_gamma   90.00
#
_symmetry.space_group_name_H-M   'P 1'
#
loop_
_entity.id
_entity.type
_entity.pdbx_description
1 polymer ?
#
loop_
_entity_poly.entity_id
_entity_poly.type
_entity_poly.pdbx_seq_one_letter_code
_entity_poly.pdbx_strand_id
1 'polypeptide(L)'
;MNEVQTATGDSKLSPQTAKATAGPSAADLALQDSLLPGVSRTFALTIPQLPEPLRVPVTNAYLLCRIADTIEDEPTLSPEDKQAYHDQFVDAVNGKTSATEFARSLYPRLSAATLPAERELILHAQQVLHTTRALPKRQREALQRCVSIMCDGMTEFQNNEGREGLEDLREMERYCYFVAGVVGEMLTELFCDYSTDIESSRKELMDLAV
;
A
#
# COMPACT_ATOMS: atom_id res chain seq x y z
N MET A 1 28.56 47.00 4.53
CA MET A 1 28.76 45.60 4.96
C MET A 1 27.41 45.13 5.46
N ASN A 2 26.62 44.52 4.59
CA ASN A 2 25.31 43.95 4.95
C ASN A 2 25.54 42.48 5.31
N GLU A 3 25.20 42.12 6.54
CA GLU A 3 25.16 40.73 6.99
C GLU A 3 24.01 40.01 6.28
N VAL A 4 24.36 38.93 5.60
CA VAL A 4 23.43 37.97 5.01
C VAL A 4 22.94 37.08 6.15
N GLN A 5 21.69 37.24 6.54
CA GLN A 5 21.02 36.39 7.51
C GLN A 5 20.61 35.10 6.80
N THR A 6 21.37 34.03 7.01
CA THR A 6 21.04 32.69 6.54
C THR A 6 19.86 32.15 7.32
N ALA A 7 18.68 32.12 6.70
CA ALA A 7 17.50 31.43 7.21
C ALA A 7 17.65 29.93 6.94
N THR A 8 18.23 29.19 7.88
CA THR A 8 18.04 27.74 8.02
C THR A 8 16.64 27.49 8.57
N GLY A 9 15.67 27.32 7.67
CA GLY A 9 14.32 26.89 8.02
C GLY A 9 14.27 25.38 8.21
N ASP A 10 14.60 24.90 9.41
CA ASP A 10 14.22 23.55 9.85
C ASP A 10 12.71 23.54 10.14
N SER A 11 11.89 23.39 9.09
CA SER A 11 10.46 23.12 9.25
C SER A 11 10.28 21.69 9.77
N LYS A 12 10.31 21.55 11.11
CA LYS A 12 9.95 20.30 11.78
C LYS A 12 8.46 20.07 11.59
N LEU A 13 8.14 19.18 10.66
CA LEU A 13 6.83 18.59 10.45
C LEU A 13 6.26 18.18 11.82
N SER A 14 5.28 18.94 12.32
CA SER A 14 4.77 18.79 13.68
C SER A 14 3.66 17.72 13.73
N PRO A 15 3.78 16.69 14.59
CA PRO A 15 2.80 15.61 14.68
C PRO A 15 1.48 16.07 15.32
N GLN A 16 0.36 15.54 14.86
CA GLN A 16 -0.93 15.67 15.53
C GLN A 16 -1.05 14.73 16.76
N THR A 17 -1.66 15.19 17.85
CA THR A 17 -2.05 14.34 18.98
C THR A 17 -3.27 13.49 18.62
N ALA A 18 -3.06 12.27 18.12
CA ALA A 18 -4.12 11.30 17.85
C ALA A 18 -4.67 10.65 19.14
N LYS A 19 -5.99 10.47 19.21
CA LYS A 19 -6.68 9.75 20.31
C LYS A 19 -6.45 8.24 20.17
N ALA A 20 -6.02 7.58 21.24
CA ALA A 20 -5.66 6.17 21.25
C ALA A 20 -6.87 5.23 21.07
N THR A 21 -6.97 4.59 19.90
CA THR A 21 -7.53 3.23 19.78
C THR A 21 -6.45 2.22 20.14
N ALA A 22 -6.82 0.99 20.52
CA ALA A 22 -5.84 -0.08 20.70
C ALA A 22 -5.10 -0.29 19.37
N GLY A 23 -3.84 0.18 19.31
CA GLY A 23 -3.00 0.12 18.12
C GLY A 23 -2.57 -1.31 17.79
N PRO A 24 -1.85 -1.50 16.67
CA PRO A 24 -1.35 -2.80 16.25
C PRO A 24 -0.47 -3.44 17.34
N SER A 25 -0.49 -4.78 17.42
CA SER A 25 0.31 -5.50 18.42
C SER A 25 1.80 -5.34 18.11
N ALA A 26 2.64 -5.29 19.15
CA ALA A 26 4.10 -5.19 18.97
C ALA A 26 4.68 -6.35 18.14
N ALA A 27 4.07 -7.53 18.23
CA ALA A 27 4.46 -8.70 17.45
C ALA A 27 4.15 -8.52 15.95
N ASP A 28 2.96 -8.01 15.62
CA ASP A 28 2.58 -7.75 14.22
C ASP A 28 3.45 -6.62 13.63
N LEU A 29 3.76 -5.58 14.42
CA LEU A 29 4.67 -4.50 14.02
C LEU A 29 6.08 -5.02 13.72
N ALA A 30 6.64 -5.85 14.61
CA ALA A 30 7.96 -6.44 14.39
C ALA A 30 7.97 -7.35 13.15
N LEU A 31 6.88 -8.09 12.92
CA LEU A 31 6.75 -8.95 11.76
C LEU A 31 6.71 -8.15 10.45
N GLN A 32 5.88 -7.10 10.33
CA GLN A 32 5.86 -6.29 9.11
C GLN A 32 7.24 -5.65 8.82
N ASP A 33 7.94 -5.19 9.85
CA ASP A 33 9.26 -4.59 9.72
C ASP A 33 10.29 -5.62 9.22
N SER A 34 10.13 -6.89 9.61
CA SER A 34 10.98 -7.99 9.14
C SER A 34 10.66 -8.47 7.72
N LEU A 35 9.41 -8.34 7.28
CA LEU A 35 8.98 -8.73 5.92
C LEU A 35 9.45 -7.73 4.86
N LEU A 36 9.46 -6.44 5.18
CA LEU A 36 9.73 -5.36 4.22
C LEU A 36 11.06 -5.53 3.43
N PRO A 37 12.21 -5.85 4.05
CA PRO A 37 13.47 -6.06 3.33
C PRO A 37 13.43 -7.23 2.35
N GLY A 38 12.60 -8.25 2.61
CA GLY A 38 12.45 -9.41 1.75
C GLY A 38 11.76 -9.08 0.43
N VAL A 39 10.84 -8.11 0.46
CA VAL A 39 10.03 -7.73 -0.71
C VAL A 39 10.37 -6.36 -1.29
N SER A 40 11.33 -5.65 -0.70
CA SER A 40 11.83 -4.37 -1.22
C SER A 40 13.27 -4.09 -0.82
N ARG A 41 14.14 -3.83 -1.81
CA ARG A 41 15.52 -3.38 -1.53
C ARG A 41 15.58 -1.89 -1.24
N THR A 42 14.94 -1.07 -2.07
CA THR A 42 15.04 0.39 -1.98
C THR A 42 14.16 0.95 -0.88
N PHE A 43 12.88 0.53 -0.81
CA PHE A 43 11.96 1.09 0.20
C PHE A 43 12.26 0.60 1.61
N ALA A 44 12.93 -0.55 1.77
CA ALA A 44 13.45 -0.97 3.06
C ALA A 44 14.56 -0.05 3.62
N LEU A 45 15.15 0.82 2.79
CA LEU A 45 16.09 1.84 3.25
C LEU A 45 15.40 3.15 3.64
N THR A 46 14.30 3.50 2.96
CA THR A 46 13.65 4.82 3.11
C THR A 46 12.49 4.80 4.09
N ILE A 47 11.63 3.78 4.06
CA ILE A 47 10.47 3.68 4.95
C ILE A 47 10.88 3.68 6.43
N PRO A 48 11.93 2.96 6.86
CA PRO A 48 12.35 3.01 8.27
C PRO A 48 12.85 4.36 8.77
N GLN A 49 13.16 5.31 7.87
CA GLN A 49 13.57 6.67 8.24
C GLN A 49 12.38 7.58 8.58
N LEU A 50 11.15 7.15 8.28
CA LEU A 50 9.95 7.89 8.62
C LEU A 50 9.70 7.89 10.14
N PRO A 51 9.10 8.95 10.70
CA PRO A 51 8.63 8.93 12.08
C PRO A 51 7.56 7.83 12.25
N GLU A 52 7.50 7.21 13.44
CA GLU A 52 6.64 6.06 13.70
C GLU A 52 5.18 6.19 13.21
N PRO A 53 4.48 7.33 13.41
CA PRO A 53 3.10 7.50 12.94
C PRO A 53 2.93 7.42 11.42
N LEU A 54 4.00 7.60 10.65
CA LEU A 54 4.05 7.41 9.20
C LEU A 54 4.68 6.07 8.82
N ARG A 55 5.76 5.68 9.49
CA ARG A 55 6.49 4.43 9.21
C ARG A 55 5.57 3.22 9.26
N VAL A 56 4.72 3.14 10.29
CA VAL A 56 3.80 2.01 10.49
C VAL A 56 2.80 1.90 9.33
N PRO A 57 1.95 2.91 9.03
CA PRO A 57 1.00 2.81 7.93
C PRO A 57 1.67 2.71 6.55
N VAL A 58 2.82 3.36 6.31
CA VAL A 58 3.53 3.28 5.03
C VAL A 58 4.14 1.88 4.80
N THR A 59 4.71 1.26 5.85
CA THR A 59 5.17 -0.14 5.77
C THR A 59 3.99 -1.06 5.46
N ASN A 60 2.88 -0.88 6.18
CA ASN A 60 1.69 -1.69 5.97
C ASN A 60 1.12 -1.53 4.56
N ALA A 61 1.01 -0.29 4.06
CA ALA A 61 0.54 0.00 2.72
C ALA A 61 1.43 -0.65 1.66
N TYR A 62 2.75 -0.60 1.82
CA TYR A 62 3.70 -1.24 0.90
C TYR A 62 3.48 -2.76 0.83
N LEU A 63 3.35 -3.42 1.99
CA LEU A 63 3.10 -4.86 2.05
C LEU A 63 1.75 -5.23 1.42
N LEU A 64 0.69 -4.44 1.64
CA LEU A 64 -0.60 -4.65 0.99
C LEU A 64 -0.49 -4.53 -0.54
N CYS A 65 0.24 -3.53 -1.04
CA CYS A 65 0.43 -3.37 -2.47
C CYS A 65 1.19 -4.55 -3.08
N ARG A 66 2.25 -5.01 -2.40
CA ARG A 66 3.00 -6.20 -2.82
C ARG A 66 2.17 -7.48 -2.81
N ILE A 67 1.20 -7.62 -1.90
CA ILE A 67 0.26 -8.76 -1.92
C ILE A 67 -0.59 -8.72 -3.20
N ALA A 68 -1.10 -7.56 -3.60
CA ALA A 68 -1.85 -7.42 -4.85
C ALA A 68 -0.98 -7.73 -6.08
N ASP A 69 0.25 -7.19 -6.12
CA ASP A 69 1.25 -7.51 -7.16
C ASP A 69 1.54 -9.02 -7.22
N THR A 70 1.63 -9.69 -6.06
CA THR A 70 1.90 -11.15 -6.01
C THR A 70 0.76 -11.95 -6.66
N ILE A 71 -0.50 -11.50 -6.52
CA ILE A 71 -1.65 -12.12 -7.19
C ILE A 71 -1.59 -11.84 -8.69
N GLU A 72 -1.28 -10.59 -9.06
CA GLU A 72 -1.15 -10.12 -10.44
C GLU A 72 -0.08 -10.91 -11.22
N ASP A 73 1.08 -11.07 -10.60
CA ASP A 73 2.28 -11.63 -11.23
C ASP A 73 2.31 -13.17 -11.21
N GLU A 74 1.39 -13.84 -10.50
CA GLU A 74 1.39 -15.31 -10.41
C GLU A 74 1.00 -15.95 -11.77
N PRO A 75 1.93 -16.63 -12.45
CA PRO A 75 1.70 -17.12 -13.82
C PRO A 75 0.74 -18.31 -13.90
N THR A 76 0.49 -19.01 -12.79
CA THR A 76 -0.38 -20.19 -12.78
C THR A 76 -1.86 -19.90 -12.49
N LEU A 77 -2.20 -18.66 -12.12
CA LEU A 77 -3.59 -18.23 -11.99
C LEU A 77 -4.13 -17.80 -13.35
N SER A 78 -5.33 -18.24 -13.70
CA SER A 78 -6.06 -17.68 -14.85
C SER A 78 -6.51 -16.25 -14.56
N PRO A 79 -6.84 -15.43 -15.56
CA PRO A 79 -7.39 -14.10 -15.35
C PRO A 79 -8.60 -14.10 -14.41
N GLU A 80 -9.50 -15.09 -14.55
CA GLU A 80 -10.68 -15.22 -13.67
C GLU A 80 -10.30 -15.57 -12.23
N ASP A 81 -9.30 -16.45 -12.04
CA ASP A 81 -8.79 -16.74 -10.70
C ASP A 81 -8.13 -15.50 -10.07
N LYS A 82 -7.33 -14.74 -10.83
CA LYS A 82 -6.68 -13.51 -10.35
C LYS A 82 -7.72 -12.48 -9.89
N GLN A 83 -8.73 -12.23 -10.73
CA GLN A 83 -9.86 -11.38 -10.36
C GLN A 83 -10.53 -11.86 -9.07
N ALA A 84 -10.84 -13.15 -8.96
CA ALA A 84 -11.48 -13.70 -7.76
C ALA A 84 -10.61 -13.58 -6.49
N TYR A 85 -9.28 -13.66 -6.61
CA TYR A 85 -8.36 -13.45 -5.49
C TYR A 85 -8.17 -11.97 -5.15
N HIS A 86 -8.17 -11.08 -6.14
CA HIS A 86 -8.19 -9.62 -5.92
C HIS A 86 -9.46 -9.20 -5.18
N ASP A 87 -10.64 -9.67 -5.60
CA ASP A 87 -11.91 -9.40 -4.91
C ASP A 87 -11.87 -9.89 -3.46
N GLN A 88 -11.40 -11.12 -3.22
CA GLN A 88 -11.22 -11.67 -1.88
C GLN A 88 -10.22 -10.86 -1.05
N PHE A 89 -9.13 -10.39 -1.66
CA PHE A 89 -8.13 -9.57 -0.98
C PHE A 89 -8.71 -8.22 -0.57
N VAL A 90 -9.41 -7.54 -1.49
CA VAL A 90 -10.14 -6.29 -1.22
C VAL A 90 -11.15 -6.47 -0.10
N ASP A 91 -11.91 -7.57 -0.09
CA ASP A 91 -12.85 -7.87 0.99
C ASP A 91 -12.15 -8.16 2.32
N ALA A 92 -10.98 -8.82 2.31
CA ALA A 92 -10.19 -9.06 3.51
C ALA A 92 -9.61 -7.75 4.10
N VAL A 93 -9.12 -6.84 3.25
CA VAL A 93 -8.65 -5.49 3.59
C VAL A 93 -9.78 -4.62 4.16
N ASN A 94 -10.98 -4.74 3.58
CA ASN A 94 -12.18 -4.05 4.06
C ASN A 94 -12.84 -4.72 5.28
N GLY A 95 -12.36 -5.90 5.69
CA GLY A 95 -12.87 -6.64 6.84
C GLY A 95 -14.23 -7.29 6.64
N LYS A 96 -14.60 -7.54 5.39
CA LYS A 96 -15.78 -8.31 5.00
C LYS A 96 -15.53 -9.81 4.99
N THR A 97 -14.27 -10.22 4.80
CA THR A 97 -13.82 -11.61 4.80
C THR A 97 -12.67 -11.85 5.80
N SER A 98 -12.52 -13.11 6.21
CA SER A 98 -11.42 -13.54 7.06
C SER A 98 -10.07 -13.46 6.35
N ALA A 99 -9.13 -12.69 6.93
CA ALA A 99 -7.76 -12.62 6.43
C ALA A 99 -7.04 -13.98 6.46
N THR A 100 -7.35 -14.82 7.45
CA THR A 100 -6.78 -16.17 7.55
C THR A 100 -7.28 -17.06 6.43
N GLU A 101 -8.57 -16.98 6.07
CA GLU A 101 -9.15 -17.78 5.00
C GLU A 101 -8.58 -17.36 3.64
N PHE A 102 -8.48 -16.06 3.39
CA PHE A 102 -7.80 -15.51 2.21
C PHE A 102 -6.37 -16.03 2.07
N ALA A 103 -5.54 -15.90 3.12
CA ALA A 103 -4.14 -16.35 3.06
C ALA A 103 -4.05 -17.87 2.81
N ARG A 104 -4.91 -18.66 3.46
CA ARG A 104 -4.94 -20.12 3.30
C ARG A 104 -5.44 -20.58 1.93
N SER A 105 -6.31 -19.80 1.29
CA SER A 105 -6.84 -20.13 -0.04
C SER A 105 -5.86 -19.77 -1.15
N LEU A 106 -5.12 -18.67 -1.00
CA LEU A 106 -4.15 -18.19 -2.01
C LEU A 106 -2.80 -18.92 -1.93
N TYR A 107 -2.24 -19.11 -0.73
CA TYR A 107 -0.91 -19.71 -0.56
C TYR A 107 -0.65 -21.02 -1.33
N PRO A 108 -1.57 -22.02 -1.37
CA PRO A 108 -1.34 -23.26 -2.11
C PRO A 108 -1.40 -23.10 -3.63
N ARG A 109 -1.88 -21.96 -4.14
CA ARG A 109 -1.90 -21.65 -5.58
C ARG A 109 -0.58 -21.06 -6.08
N LEU A 110 0.25 -20.54 -5.17
CA LEU A 110 1.52 -19.92 -5.54
C LEU A 110 2.48 -20.97 -6.12
N SER A 111 3.00 -20.70 -7.32
CA SER A 111 3.89 -21.62 -8.02
C SER A 111 5.34 -21.49 -7.56
N ALA A 112 6.23 -22.29 -8.16
CA ALA A 112 7.67 -22.15 -7.93
C ALA A 112 8.24 -20.85 -8.54
N ALA A 113 7.47 -20.13 -9.37
CA ALA A 113 7.87 -18.86 -9.95
C ALA A 113 7.71 -17.69 -8.96
N THR A 114 6.78 -17.79 -8.00
CA THR A 114 6.62 -16.78 -6.94
C THR A 114 7.87 -16.71 -6.07
N LEU A 115 8.35 -15.50 -5.78
CA LEU A 115 9.56 -15.33 -5.00
C LEU A 115 9.38 -15.85 -3.56
N PRO A 116 10.41 -16.44 -2.93
CA PRO A 116 10.29 -16.95 -1.56
C PRO A 116 9.78 -15.92 -0.54
N ALA A 117 10.24 -14.67 -0.66
CA ALA A 117 9.82 -13.58 0.22
C ALA A 117 8.35 -13.17 0.01
N GLU A 118 7.83 -13.25 -1.22
CA GLU A 118 6.41 -13.00 -1.50
C GLU A 118 5.54 -14.14 -0.99
N ARG A 119 6.01 -15.38 -1.11
CA ARG A 119 5.32 -16.54 -0.49
C ARG A 119 5.25 -16.41 1.02
N GLU A 120 6.32 -15.99 1.66
CA GLU A 120 6.36 -15.68 3.10
C GLU A 120 5.41 -14.53 3.45
N LEU A 121 5.34 -13.49 2.62
CA LEU A 121 4.39 -12.40 2.78
C LEU A 121 2.93 -12.90 2.71
N ILE A 122 2.57 -13.76 1.75
CA ILE A 122 1.22 -14.34 1.67
C ILE A 122 0.91 -15.21 2.88
N LEU A 123 1.88 -16.00 3.35
CA LEU A 123 1.74 -16.80 4.57
C LEU A 123 1.41 -15.93 5.80
N HIS A 124 1.99 -14.73 5.87
CA HIS A 124 1.81 -13.76 6.94
C HIS A 124 0.79 -12.65 6.63
N ALA A 125 0.00 -12.78 5.56
CA ALA A 125 -0.98 -11.77 5.16
C ALA A 125 -2.01 -11.48 6.26
N GLN A 126 -2.32 -12.47 7.11
CA GLN A 126 -3.19 -12.27 8.26
C GLN A 126 -2.68 -11.17 9.20
N GLN A 127 -1.40 -11.19 9.57
CA GLN A 127 -0.79 -10.23 10.50
C GLN A 127 -0.67 -8.84 9.87
N VAL A 128 -0.38 -8.78 8.56
CA VAL A 128 -0.40 -7.53 7.80
C VAL A 128 -1.79 -6.90 7.85
N LEU A 129 -2.84 -7.69 7.59
CA LEU A 129 -4.23 -7.24 7.63
C LEU A 129 -4.72 -6.90 9.04
N HIS A 130 -4.25 -7.60 10.07
CA HIS A 130 -4.49 -7.22 11.47
C HIS A 130 -3.94 -5.82 11.78
N THR A 131 -2.72 -5.55 11.31
CA THR A 131 -2.11 -4.22 11.45
C THR A 131 -2.96 -3.16 10.75
N THR A 132 -3.40 -3.41 9.51
CA THR A 132 -4.30 -2.51 8.77
C THR A 132 -5.57 -2.17 9.56
N ARG A 133 -6.21 -3.17 10.17
CA ARG A 133 -7.43 -2.97 10.97
C ARG A 133 -7.19 -2.10 12.21
N ALA A 134 -6.01 -2.19 12.81
CA ALA A 134 -5.64 -1.45 14.02
C ALA A 134 -5.17 -0.01 13.75
N LEU A 135 -4.97 0.38 12.49
CA LEU A 135 -4.63 1.75 12.13
C LEU A 135 -5.76 2.75 12.46
N PRO A 136 -5.42 4.02 12.73
CA PRO A 136 -6.38 5.11 12.78
C PRO A 136 -7.30 5.12 11.56
N LYS A 137 -8.56 5.50 11.76
CA LYS A 137 -9.62 5.42 10.74
C LYS A 137 -9.20 6.06 9.41
N ARG A 138 -8.64 7.28 9.44
CA ARG A 138 -8.24 8.00 8.23
C ARG A 138 -7.14 7.26 7.44
N GLN A 139 -6.11 6.79 8.14
CA GLN A 139 -5.02 6.00 7.54
C GLN A 139 -5.56 4.70 6.94
N ARG A 140 -6.40 3.99 7.70
CA ARG A 140 -7.03 2.74 7.24
C ARG A 140 -7.89 2.95 6.00
N GLU A 141 -8.70 4.01 5.95
CA GLU A 141 -9.54 4.35 4.79
C GLU A 141 -8.70 4.69 3.55
N ALA A 142 -7.58 5.41 3.73
CA ALA A 142 -6.65 5.68 2.63
C ALA A 142 -6.04 4.40 2.04
N LEU A 143 -5.60 3.47 2.90
CA LEU A 143 -5.09 2.16 2.48
C LEU A 143 -6.16 1.31 1.78
N GLN A 144 -7.37 1.25 2.35
CA GLN A 144 -8.50 0.51 1.78
C GLN A 144 -8.89 1.03 0.39
N ARG A 145 -8.99 2.35 0.22
CA ARG A 145 -9.25 2.98 -1.07
C ARG A 145 -8.15 2.64 -2.08
N CYS A 146 -6.89 2.78 -1.69
CA CYS A 146 -5.73 2.49 -2.55
C CYS A 146 -5.77 1.06 -3.09
N VAL A 147 -5.90 0.08 -2.20
CA VAL A 147 -5.89 -1.34 -2.61
C VAL A 147 -7.09 -1.67 -3.48
N SER A 148 -8.28 -1.15 -3.16
CA SER A 148 -9.50 -1.41 -3.95
C SER A 148 -9.34 -0.91 -5.38
N ILE A 149 -8.94 0.36 -5.56
CA ILE A 149 -8.73 0.96 -6.89
C ILE A 149 -7.62 0.24 -7.67
N MET A 150 -6.52 -0.11 -7.00
CA MET A 150 -5.40 -0.80 -7.63
C MET A 150 -5.80 -2.19 -8.14
N CYS A 151 -6.52 -2.97 -7.33
CA CYS A 151 -7.00 -4.31 -7.70
C CYS A 151 -8.06 -4.26 -8.81
N ASP A 152 -8.99 -3.31 -8.74
CA ASP A 152 -9.99 -3.08 -9.80
C ASP A 152 -9.32 -2.75 -11.13
N GLY A 153 -8.31 -1.87 -11.08
CA GLY A 153 -7.50 -1.49 -12.24
C GLY A 153 -6.77 -2.68 -12.84
N MET A 154 -6.00 -3.42 -12.03
CA MET A 154 -5.29 -4.63 -12.45
C MET A 154 -6.21 -5.63 -13.17
N THR A 155 -7.42 -5.83 -12.65
CA THR A 155 -8.44 -6.69 -13.27
C THR A 155 -8.95 -6.14 -14.61
N GLU A 156 -9.14 -4.83 -14.75
CA GLU A 156 -9.55 -4.21 -16.01
C GLU A 156 -8.54 -4.49 -17.13
N PHE A 157 -7.25 -4.30 -16.83
CA PHE A 157 -6.18 -4.48 -17.82
C PHE A 157 -6.00 -5.93 -18.24
N GLN A 158 -6.07 -6.89 -17.30
CA GLN A 158 -6.01 -8.32 -17.64
C GLN A 158 -7.11 -8.77 -18.60
N ASN A 159 -8.33 -8.24 -18.43
CA ASN A 159 -9.46 -8.57 -19.30
C ASN A 159 -9.35 -7.94 -20.69
N ASN A 160 -8.64 -6.80 -20.80
CA ASN A 160 -8.40 -6.09 -22.04
C ASN A 160 -7.13 -6.54 -22.78
N GLU A 161 -6.31 -7.45 -22.20
CA GLU A 161 -5.13 -8.04 -22.86
C GLU A 161 -5.51 -9.02 -24.01
N GLY A 162 -6.32 -8.55 -24.95
CA GLY A 162 -6.42 -9.11 -26.28
C GLY A 162 -5.12 -8.90 -27.05
N ARG A 163 -4.09 -9.70 -26.75
CA ARG A 163 -2.87 -10.00 -27.54
C ARG A 163 -1.95 -8.85 -28.01
N GLU A 164 -2.30 -7.57 -27.90
CA GLU A 164 -1.51 -6.47 -28.49
C GLU A 164 -0.97 -5.43 -27.49
N GLY A 165 -1.19 -5.63 -26.18
CA GLY A 165 -0.76 -4.68 -25.14
C GLY A 165 -1.70 -3.48 -25.03
N LEU A 166 -1.20 -2.35 -24.52
CA LEU A 166 -1.97 -1.11 -24.36
C LEU A 166 -2.23 -0.46 -25.73
N GLU A 167 -3.48 -0.12 -26.02
CA GLU A 167 -3.98 0.42 -27.29
C GLU A 167 -3.42 1.82 -27.58
N ASP A 168 -3.38 2.70 -26.57
CA ASP A 168 -2.93 4.08 -26.73
C ASP A 168 -2.29 4.68 -25.46
N LEU A 169 -1.82 5.93 -25.59
CA LEU A 169 -1.23 6.67 -24.47
C LEU A 169 -2.22 6.91 -23.32
N ARG A 170 -3.53 6.99 -23.59
CA ARG A 170 -4.53 7.21 -22.54
C ARG A 170 -4.72 5.94 -21.72
N GLU A 171 -4.69 4.79 -22.38
CA GLU A 171 -4.72 3.50 -21.71
C GLU A 171 -3.45 3.28 -20.87
N MET A 172 -2.28 3.72 -21.37
CA MET A 172 -1.05 3.76 -20.57
C MET A 172 -1.17 4.69 -19.35
N GLU A 173 -1.71 5.91 -19.51
CA GLU A 173 -1.93 6.83 -18.39
C GLU A 173 -2.86 6.23 -17.34
N ARG A 174 -3.94 5.56 -17.77
CA ARG A 174 -4.86 4.85 -16.88
C ARG A 174 -4.17 3.71 -16.15
N TYR A 175 -3.35 2.91 -16.82
CA TYR A 175 -2.58 1.85 -16.17
C TYR A 175 -1.64 2.43 -15.11
N CYS A 176 -0.87 3.47 -15.45
CA CYS A 176 0.03 4.15 -14.53
C CYS A 176 -0.72 4.74 -13.32
N TYR A 177 -1.94 5.23 -13.51
CA TYR A 177 -2.77 5.68 -12.39
C TYR A 177 -3.05 4.56 -11.40
N PHE A 178 -3.48 3.38 -11.87
CA PHE A 178 -3.86 2.29 -10.97
C PHE A 178 -2.67 1.69 -10.21
N VAL A 179 -1.50 1.58 -10.84
CA VAL A 179 -0.32 0.93 -10.23
C VAL A 179 0.60 1.90 -9.46
N ALA A 180 0.51 3.20 -9.71
CA ALA A 180 1.39 4.19 -9.09
C ALA A 180 0.67 5.47 -8.63
N GLY A 181 -0.24 6.00 -9.45
CA GLY A 181 -0.97 7.24 -9.13
C GLY A 181 -1.77 7.16 -7.83
N VAL A 182 -2.57 6.09 -7.67
CA VAL A 182 -3.36 5.86 -6.46
C VAL A 182 -2.50 5.70 -5.19
N VAL A 183 -1.28 5.17 -5.35
CA VAL A 183 -0.31 5.07 -4.25
C VAL A 183 0.14 6.48 -3.82
N GLY A 184 0.31 7.41 -4.76
CA GLY A 184 0.57 8.82 -4.50
C GLY A 184 -0.54 9.52 -3.72
N GLU A 185 -1.80 9.32 -4.12
CA GLU A 185 -2.98 9.81 -3.38
C GLU A 185 -2.97 9.29 -1.92
N MET A 186 -2.76 7.97 -1.76
CA MET A 186 -2.75 7.33 -0.44
C MET A 186 -1.63 7.83 0.45
N LEU A 187 -0.40 7.94 -0.07
CA LEU A 187 0.72 8.50 0.68
C LEU A 187 0.43 9.93 1.11
N THR A 188 -0.11 10.75 0.20
CA THR A 188 -0.43 12.14 0.50
C THR A 188 -1.47 12.23 1.62
N GLU A 189 -2.47 11.35 1.68
CA GLU A 189 -3.38 11.27 2.83
C GLU A 189 -2.68 10.95 4.15
N LEU A 190 -1.72 10.02 4.14
CA LEU A 190 -0.96 9.68 5.35
C LEU A 190 -0.12 10.86 5.83
N PHE A 191 0.52 11.60 4.92
CA PHE A 191 1.29 12.79 5.26
C PHE A 191 0.42 13.94 5.77
N CYS A 192 -0.77 14.12 5.18
CA CYS A 192 -1.76 15.10 5.65
C CYS A 192 -2.32 14.74 7.05
N ASP A 193 -2.59 13.44 7.31
CA ASP A 193 -2.98 12.97 8.64
C ASP A 193 -1.87 13.21 9.68
N TYR A 194 -0.61 13.05 9.29
CA TYR A 194 0.53 13.26 10.18
C TYR A 194 0.79 14.73 10.53
N SER A 195 0.68 15.65 9.56
CA SER A 195 1.09 17.05 9.71
C SER A 195 -0.01 18.04 9.34
N THR A 196 -0.33 18.94 10.26
CA THR A 196 -1.30 20.03 10.03
C THR A 196 -0.85 21.01 8.95
N ASP A 197 0.46 21.22 8.80
CA ASP A 197 0.99 22.11 7.78
C ASP A 197 0.77 21.52 6.38
N ILE A 198 1.01 20.20 6.23
CA ILE A 198 0.73 19.48 4.99
C ILE A 198 -0.79 19.43 4.74
N GLU A 199 -1.59 19.14 5.77
CA GLU A 199 -3.05 19.12 5.68
C GLU A 199 -3.62 20.43 5.12
N SER A 200 -3.03 21.58 5.48
CA SER A 200 -3.48 22.88 4.98
C SER A 200 -3.39 23.02 3.45
N SER A 201 -2.50 22.26 2.83
CA SER A 201 -2.29 22.18 1.37
C SER A 201 -2.89 20.91 0.76
N ARG A 202 -3.68 20.12 1.50
CA ARG A 202 -4.18 18.81 1.06
C ARG A 202 -4.80 18.84 -0.34
N LYS A 203 -5.64 19.84 -0.65
CA LYS A 203 -6.30 19.94 -1.96
C LYS A 203 -5.29 20.06 -3.10
N GLU A 204 -4.32 20.97 -2.98
CA GLU A 204 -3.28 21.17 -3.99
C GLU A 204 -2.40 19.93 -4.13
N LEU A 205 -2.04 19.30 -3.01
CA LEU A 205 -1.22 18.09 -3.01
C LEU A 205 -1.95 16.89 -3.64
N MET A 206 -3.27 16.77 -3.45
CA MET A 206 -4.09 15.76 -4.14
C MET A 206 -4.10 16.00 -5.65
N ASP A 207 -4.27 17.25 -6.09
CA ASP A 207 -4.29 17.60 -7.52
C ASP A 207 -2.93 17.34 -8.20
N LEU A 208 -1.83 17.30 -7.42
CA LEU A 208 -0.46 17.02 -7.88
C LEU A 208 -0.04 15.55 -7.70
N ALA A 209 -0.85 14.73 -7.05
CA ALA A 209 -0.50 13.34 -6.74
C ALA A 209 -0.54 12.42 -7.97
N VAL A 210 -1.17 12.88 -9.06
CA VAL A 210 -1.47 12.13 -10.28
C VAL A 210 -1.36 12.98 -11.54
#